data_AF-A0A2S9FJS9-F1
#
_entry.id   AF-A0A2S9FJS9-F1
#
_cell.length_a   1.000
_cell.length_b   1.000
_cell.length_c   1.000
_cell.angle_alpha   90.00
_cell.angle_beta   90.00
_cell.angle_gamma   90.00
#
_symmetry.space_group_name_H-M   'P 1'
#
loop_
_entity.id
_entity.type
_entity.pdbx_description
1 polymer ?
#
loop_
_entity_poly.entity_id
_entity_poly.type
_entity_poly.pdbx_seq_one_letter_code
_entity_poly.pdbx_strand_id
1 'polypeptide(L)'
;TAPAYAELAPDPWLAETVRAEMLRVGRSPVPSDVEASLPLGSTDMGNVTQVMPGIHPVVGIDAGGASIHQPAFAAAAVNASADTAVIEGAIMLARTVVALAESDVERARVLNLQERRAS
;
A
#
# COMPACT_ATOMS: atom_id res chain seq x y z
N THR A 1 -26.55 -5.35 -5.12
CA THR A 1 -25.83 -4.10 -4.81
C THR A 1 -24.48 -4.46 -4.24
N ALA A 2 -23.43 -3.68 -4.49
CA ALA A 2 -22.12 -3.90 -3.89
C ALA A 2 -22.11 -3.46 -2.42
N PRO A 3 -21.27 -4.05 -1.54
CA PRO A 3 -21.11 -3.60 -0.17
C PRO A 3 -20.53 -2.17 -0.11
N ALA A 4 -20.77 -1.47 1.00
CA ALA A 4 -20.19 -0.15 1.23
C ALA A 4 -18.68 -0.24 1.46
N TYR A 5 -17.92 0.73 0.93
CA TYR A 5 -16.49 0.84 1.19
C TYR A 5 -16.26 1.32 2.63
N ALA A 6 -15.51 0.53 3.39
CA ALA A 6 -15.05 0.90 4.72
C ALA A 6 -13.82 1.80 4.62
N GLU A 7 -13.54 2.56 5.68
CA GLU A 7 -12.27 3.27 5.81
C GLU A 7 -11.09 2.28 5.79
N LEU A 8 -9.98 2.72 5.20
CA LEU A 8 -8.72 1.97 5.28
C LEU A 8 -8.25 1.91 6.72
N ALA A 9 -7.86 0.71 7.16
CA ALA A 9 -7.20 0.47 8.44
C ALA A 9 -5.84 -0.21 8.20
N PRO A 10 -4.83 0.51 7.67
CA PRO A 10 -3.55 -0.10 7.34
C PRO A 10 -2.89 -0.72 8.58
N ASP A 11 -2.31 -1.91 8.42
CA ASP A 11 -1.53 -2.54 9.47
C ASP A 11 -0.26 -1.72 9.74
N PRO A 12 -0.03 -1.22 10.97
CA PRO A 12 1.06 -0.28 11.24
C PRO A 12 2.45 -0.87 10.97
N TRP A 13 2.65 -2.17 11.23
CA TRP A 13 3.94 -2.81 11.04
C TRP A 13 4.24 -3.01 9.55
N LEU A 14 3.25 -3.46 8.77
CA LEU A 14 3.37 -3.56 7.32
C LEU A 14 3.55 -2.19 6.67
N ALA A 15 2.85 -1.16 7.15
CA ALA A 15 2.96 0.21 6.65
C ALA A 15 4.38 0.77 6.88
N GLU A 16 4.94 0.61 8.08
CA GLU A 16 6.31 1.08 8.34
C GLU A 16 7.36 0.27 7.56
N THR A 17 7.13 -1.04 7.40
CA THR A 17 8.03 -1.90 6.62
C THR A 17 8.06 -1.47 5.14
N VAL A 18 6.90 -1.22 4.52
CA VAL A 18 6.88 -0.76 3.12
C VAL A 18 7.46 0.65 2.98
N ARG A 19 7.30 1.52 4.00
CA ARG A 19 7.95 2.85 4.02
C ARG A 19 9.47 2.75 4.08
N ALA A 20 10.01 1.81 4.84
CA ALA A 20 11.45 1.54 4.83
C ALA A 20 11.91 1.03 3.45
N GLU A 21 11.11 0.21 2.77
CA GLU A 21 11.41 -0.24 1.42
C GLU A 21 11.33 0.89 0.38
N MET A 22 10.40 1.84 0.52
CA MET A 22 10.37 3.06 -0.29
C MET A 22 11.71 3.80 -0.22
N LEU A 23 12.23 4.02 1.00
CA LEU A 23 13.53 4.66 1.18
C LEU A 23 14.68 3.87 0.53
N ARG A 24 14.67 2.53 0.63
CA ARG A 24 15.70 1.66 0.03
C ARG A 24 15.72 1.70 -1.49
N VAL A 25 14.57 1.88 -2.14
CA VAL A 25 14.48 2.05 -3.60
C VAL A 25 14.64 3.51 -4.04
N GLY A 26 15.01 4.41 -3.12
CA GLY A 26 15.30 5.82 -3.44
C GLY A 26 14.06 6.71 -3.54
N ARG A 27 12.89 6.24 -3.07
CA ARG A 27 11.67 7.04 -2.96
C ARG A 27 11.63 7.78 -1.63
N SER A 28 10.92 8.91 -1.60
CA SER A 28 10.70 9.71 -0.39
C SER A 28 9.23 9.58 0.05
N PRO A 29 8.91 8.72 1.04
CA PRO A 29 7.55 8.63 1.54
C PRO A 29 7.12 9.95 2.18
N VAL A 30 5.84 10.28 2.03
CA VAL A 30 5.23 11.42 2.73
C VAL A 30 5.37 11.21 4.25
N PRO A 31 5.59 12.26 5.06
CA PRO A 31 5.56 12.13 6.51
C PRO A 31 4.29 11.44 7.01
N SER A 32 4.39 10.61 8.04
CA SER A 32 3.28 9.74 8.49
C SER A 32 2.08 10.52 9.03
N ASP A 33 2.32 11.68 9.64
CA ASP A 33 1.28 12.61 10.09
C ASP A 33 0.51 13.23 8.92
N VAL A 34 1.22 13.57 7.85
CA VAL A 34 0.61 14.07 6.61
C VAL A 34 -0.16 12.94 5.92
N GLU A 35 0.42 11.74 5.80
CA GLU A 35 -0.23 10.56 5.21
C GLU A 35 -1.57 10.24 5.89
N ALA A 36 -1.62 10.28 7.23
CA ALA A 36 -2.84 10.06 7.99
C ALA A 36 -3.96 11.10 7.75
N SER A 37 -3.61 12.26 7.20
CA SER A 37 -4.56 13.34 6.89
C SER A 37 -4.98 13.40 5.42
N LEU A 38 -4.30 12.65 4.54
CA LEU A 38 -4.58 12.66 3.11
C LEU A 38 -5.77 11.73 2.80
N PRO A 39 -6.79 12.18 2.07
CA PRO A 39 -7.84 11.30 1.60
C PRO A 39 -7.24 10.32 0.57
N LEU A 40 -7.10 9.04 0.96
CA LEU A 40 -6.54 7.98 0.12
C LEU A 40 -7.48 7.49 -1.00
N GLY A 41 -8.64 8.14 -1.15
CA GLY A 41 -9.70 7.74 -2.07
C GLY A 41 -10.52 6.55 -1.55
N SER A 42 -11.71 6.36 -2.10
CA SER A 42 -12.58 5.24 -1.72
C SER A 42 -12.13 3.96 -2.43
N THR A 43 -11.68 2.96 -1.67
CA THR A 43 -11.19 1.68 -2.19
C THR A 43 -11.82 0.51 -1.42
N ASP A 44 -12.11 -0.57 -2.13
CA ASP A 44 -12.61 -1.82 -1.53
C ASP A 44 -11.54 -2.50 -0.64
N MET A 45 -10.27 -2.12 -0.79
CA MET A 45 -9.20 -2.54 0.13
C MET A 45 -9.50 -2.13 1.58
N GLY A 46 -10.28 -1.07 1.80
CA GLY A 46 -10.78 -0.71 3.13
C GLY A 46 -11.49 -1.89 3.79
N ASN A 47 -12.40 -2.55 3.07
CA ASN A 47 -13.11 -3.73 3.57
C ASN A 47 -12.17 -4.90 3.90
N VAL A 48 -11.08 -5.06 3.15
CA VAL A 48 -10.06 -6.09 3.42
C VAL A 48 -9.30 -5.77 4.70
N THR A 49 -8.85 -4.53 4.87
CA THR A 49 -8.05 -4.10 6.03
C THR A 49 -8.82 -4.14 7.35
N GLN A 50 -10.16 -4.12 7.32
CA GLN A 50 -10.99 -4.30 8.53
C GLN A 50 -10.95 -5.72 9.09
N VAL A 51 -10.63 -6.73 8.26
CA VAL A 51 -10.72 -8.15 8.65
C VAL A 51 -9.39 -8.88 8.63
N MET A 52 -8.34 -8.30 8.04
CA MET A 52 -6.99 -8.83 8.13
C MET A 52 -5.94 -7.73 8.00
N PRO A 53 -4.72 -7.96 8.51
CA PRO A 53 -3.57 -7.09 8.24
C PRO A 53 -3.38 -6.86 6.74
N GLY A 54 -3.34 -5.59 6.34
CA GLY A 54 -3.18 -5.20 4.95
C GLY A 54 -2.68 -3.76 4.82
N ILE A 55 -2.21 -3.41 3.63
CA ILE A 55 -1.69 -2.08 3.29
C ILE A 55 -2.18 -1.67 1.90
N HIS A 56 -2.26 -0.36 1.66
CA HIS A 56 -2.61 0.20 0.36
C HIS A 56 -1.63 1.34 0.01
N PRO A 57 -0.33 1.05 -0.21
CA PRO A 57 0.66 2.07 -0.51
C PRO A 57 0.43 2.68 -1.89
N VAL A 58 0.70 3.98 -2.02
CA VAL A 58 0.62 4.71 -3.30
C VAL A 58 2.04 4.99 -3.79
N VAL A 59 2.32 4.61 -5.05
CA VAL A 59 3.60 4.90 -5.71
C VAL A 59 3.35 5.94 -6.80
N GLY A 60 3.99 7.11 -6.66
CA GLY A 60 3.83 8.20 -7.62
C GLY A 60 4.49 7.92 -8.98
N ILE A 61 3.97 8.55 -10.02
CA ILE A 61 4.54 8.57 -11.38
C ILE A 61 4.69 10.02 -11.84
N ASP A 62 5.52 10.27 -12.84
CA ASP A 62 5.66 11.60 -13.45
C ASP A 62 4.43 11.96 -14.30
N ALA A 63 3.39 12.44 -13.63
CA ALA A 63 2.10 12.80 -14.22
C ALA A 63 1.96 14.28 -14.60
N GLY A 64 3.02 15.09 -14.43
CA GLY A 64 2.99 16.51 -14.77
C GLY A 64 1.95 17.32 -14.01
N GLY A 65 1.61 16.90 -12.79
CA GLY A 65 0.57 17.52 -11.96
C GLY A 65 -0.86 17.03 -12.22
N ALA A 66 -1.06 16.09 -13.15
CA ALA A 66 -2.35 15.44 -13.32
C ALA A 66 -2.69 14.54 -12.12
N SER A 67 -3.95 14.56 -11.71
CA SER A 67 -4.49 13.68 -10.66
C SER A 67 -5.08 12.41 -11.26
N ILE A 68 -5.25 11.37 -10.42
CA ILE A 68 -6.02 10.18 -10.78
C ILE A 68 -7.41 10.56 -11.35
N HIS A 69 -7.92 9.75 -12.28
CA HIS A 69 -9.16 9.97 -13.04
C HIS A 69 -9.13 11.10 -14.08
N GLN A 70 -7.97 11.68 -14.40
CA GLN A 70 -7.83 12.60 -15.52
C GLN A 70 -7.25 11.91 -16.78
N PRO A 71 -7.67 12.28 -18.00
CA PRO A 71 -7.09 11.74 -19.24
C PRO A 71 -5.57 11.91 -19.32
N ALA A 72 -5.05 13.03 -18.81
CA ALA A 72 -3.61 13.28 -18.75
C ALA A 72 -2.87 12.27 -17.85
N PHE A 73 -3.48 11.83 -16.74
CA PHE A 73 -2.90 10.79 -15.89
C PHE A 73 -2.89 9.43 -16.60
N ALA A 74 -3.94 9.11 -17.35
CA ALA A 74 -3.97 7.89 -18.17
C ALA A 74 -2.84 7.87 -19.22
N ALA A 75 -2.55 9.02 -19.84
CA ALA A 75 -1.42 9.16 -20.76
C ALA A 75 -0.05 9.02 -20.05
N ALA A 76 0.06 9.50 -18.81
CA ALA A 76 1.27 9.33 -17.99
C ALA A 76 1.46 7.88 -17.49
N ALA A 77 0.39 7.13 -17.27
CA ALA A 77 0.42 5.77 -16.71
C ALA A 77 1.03 4.70 -17.63
N VAL A 78 1.49 5.08 -18.83
CA VAL A 78 2.13 4.18 -19.81
C VAL A 78 3.54 4.67 -20.21
N ASN A 79 4.15 5.54 -19.41
CA ASN A 79 5.49 6.06 -19.65
C ASN A 79 6.56 5.31 -18.82
N ALA A 80 7.83 5.62 -19.06
CA ALA A 80 8.96 4.97 -18.36
C ALA A 80 8.94 5.18 -16.82
N SER A 81 8.37 6.30 -16.35
CA SER A 81 8.20 6.56 -14.91
C SER A 81 7.14 5.63 -14.30
N ALA A 82 6.06 5.35 -15.04
CA ALA A 82 5.06 4.36 -14.66
C ALA A 82 5.63 2.94 -14.65
N ASP A 83 6.43 2.56 -15.65
CA ASP A 83 7.13 1.26 -15.67
C ASP A 83 8.04 1.10 -14.44
N THR A 84 8.78 2.17 -14.11
CA THR A 84 9.65 2.22 -12.93
C THR A 84 8.84 2.05 -11.65
N ALA A 85 7.72 2.76 -11.50
CA ALA A 85 6.84 2.66 -10.35
C ALA A 85 6.24 1.26 -10.16
N VAL A 86 5.91 0.56 -11.25
CA VAL A 86 5.43 -0.84 -11.19
C VAL A 86 6.52 -1.77 -10.67
N ILE A 87 7.74 -1.67 -11.20
CA ILE A 87 8.87 -2.51 -10.80
C ILE A 87 9.22 -2.26 -9.33
N GLU A 88 9.36 -1.00 -8.94
CA GLU A 88 9.66 -0.63 -7.55
C GLU A 88 8.53 -1.05 -6.62
N GLY A 89 7.27 -0.83 -7.01
CA GLY A 89 6.09 -1.30 -6.27
C GLY A 89 6.14 -2.81 -5.99
N ALA A 90 6.43 -3.60 -7.02
CA ALA A 90 6.59 -5.05 -6.88
C ALA A 90 7.74 -5.43 -5.94
N ILE A 91 8.90 -4.77 -6.06
CA ILE A 91 10.05 -5.00 -5.17
C ILE A 91 9.70 -4.67 -3.72
N MET A 92 9.06 -3.52 -3.46
CA MET A 92 8.69 -3.08 -2.12
C MET A 92 7.69 -4.05 -1.46
N LEU A 93 6.67 -4.49 -2.20
CA LEU A 93 5.71 -5.48 -1.71
C LEU A 93 6.38 -6.84 -1.42
N ALA A 94 7.21 -7.33 -2.34
CA ALA A 94 7.91 -8.60 -2.16
C ALA A 94 8.82 -8.59 -0.93
N ARG A 95 9.62 -7.53 -0.76
CA ARG A 95 10.51 -7.39 0.40
C ARG A 95 9.76 -7.19 1.72
N THR A 96 8.62 -6.50 1.69
CA THR A 96 7.73 -6.39 2.87
C THR A 96 7.24 -7.78 3.30
N VAL A 97 6.85 -8.63 2.35
CA VAL A 97 6.44 -10.01 2.64
C VAL A 97 7.61 -10.86 3.14
N VAL A 98 8.81 -10.69 2.59
CA VAL A 98 10.01 -11.39 3.10
C VAL A 98 10.29 -10.98 4.55
N ALA A 99 10.29 -9.68 4.86
CA ALA A 99 10.47 -9.20 6.23
C ALA A 99 9.40 -9.74 7.18
N LEU A 100 8.14 -9.82 6.73
CA LEU A 100 7.06 -10.43 7.51
C LEU A 100 7.34 -11.91 7.79
N ALA A 101 7.78 -12.65 6.78
CA ALA A 101 8.04 -14.08 6.88
C ALA A 101 9.26 -14.40 7.76
N GLU A 102 10.28 -13.55 7.75
CA GLU A 102 11.50 -13.71 8.56
C GLU A 102 11.30 -13.28 10.02
N SER A 103 10.30 -12.46 10.31
CA SER A 103 9.95 -12.07 11.68
C SER A 103 9.00 -13.08 12.31
N ASP A 104 9.51 -13.97 13.17
CA ASP A 104 8.70 -14.95 13.92
C ASP A 104 7.50 -14.32 14.65
N VAL A 105 7.69 -13.14 15.26
CA VAL A 105 6.66 -12.43 16.03
C VAL A 105 5.52 -11.96 15.12
N GLU A 106 5.83 -11.18 14.09
CA GLU A 106 4.84 -10.64 13.16
C GLU A 106 4.19 -11.71 12.30
N ARG A 107 4.95 -12.72 11.87
CA ARG A 107 4.41 -13.90 11.18
C ARG A 107 3.38 -14.61 12.05
N ALA A 108 3.71 -14.90 13.31
CA ALA A 108 2.77 -15.53 14.24
C ALA A 108 1.54 -14.65 14.48
N ARG A 109 1.71 -13.33 14.63
CA ARG A 109 0.60 -12.37 14.79
C ARG A 109 -0.38 -12.43 13.61
N VAL A 110 0.13 -12.39 12.38
CA VAL A 110 -0.69 -12.43 11.15
C VAL A 110 -1.39 -13.78 11.00
N LEU A 111 -0.71 -14.90 11.23
CA LEU A 111 -1.32 -16.24 11.15
C LEU A 111 -2.43 -16.41 12.19
N ASN A 112 -2.22 -15.99 13.44
CA ASN A 112 -3.25 -16.03 14.48
C ASN A 112 -4.47 -15.15 14.12
N LEU A 113 -4.26 -13.99 13.49
CA LEU A 113 -5.37 -13.15 12.98
C LEU A 113 -6.14 -13.86 11.86
N GLN A 114 -5.44 -14.55 10.96
CA GLN A 114 -6.06 -15.30 9.87
C GLN A 114 -6.91 -16.47 10.39
N GLU A 115 -6.43 -17.23 11.37
CA GLU A 115 -7.18 -18.34 11.97
C GLU A 115 -8.47 -17.84 12.66
N ARG A 116 -8.38 -16.73 13.40
CA ARG A 116 -9.54 -16.11 14.06
C ARG A 116 -10.60 -15.60 13.10
N ARG A 117 -10.22 -15.20 11.88
CA ARG A 117 -11.18 -14.79 10.84
C ARG A 117 -11.97 -15.97 10.28
N ALA A 118 -11.39 -17.18 10.27
CA ALA A 118 -12.00 -18.38 9.72
C ALA A 118 -12.98 -19.09 10.69
N SER A 119 -13.04 -18.63 11.94
CA SER A 119 -13.92 -19.14 13.00
C SER A 119 -15.13 -18.24 13.20
#